data_AF-E2BAF5-F1
#
_entry.id   AF-E2BAF5-F1
#
_cell.length_a   1.000
_cell.length_b   1.000
_cell.length_c   1.000
_cell.angle_alpha   90.00
_cell.angle_beta   90.00
_cell.angle_gamma   90.00
#
_symmetry.space_group_name_H-M   'P 1'
#
loop_
_entity.id
_entity.type
_entity.pdbx_description
1 polymer ?
#
loop_
_entity_poly.entity_id
_entity_poly.type
_entity_poly.pdbx_seq_one_letter_code
_entity_poly.pdbx_strand_id
1 'polypeptide(L)' 'MSSSKVVDFKFPTIDDIPIPKGSWREYYEKRQKVYNMQLAIGLTALLSTLTFIKVSGIIFFNFGPPEEPTEK' A
#
# COMPACT_ATOMS: atom_id res chain seq x y z
N MET A 1 -25.28 -22.23 55.77
CA MET A 1 -25.67 -22.69 54.42
C MET A 1 -25.15 -21.67 53.43
N SER A 2 -24.17 -22.05 52.60
CA SER A 2 -23.57 -21.17 51.60
C SER A 2 -24.59 -20.95 50.46
N SER A 3 -25.11 -19.73 50.34
CA SER A 3 -25.98 -19.34 49.23
C SER A 3 -25.08 -19.09 48.02
N SER A 4 -24.96 -20.09 47.15
CA SER A 4 -24.32 -19.96 45.85
C SER A 4 -25.05 -18.88 45.07
N LYS A 5 -24.43 -17.71 44.88
CA LYS A 5 -24.99 -16.68 44.00
C LYS A 5 -25.03 -17.27 42.60
N VAL A 6 -26.23 -17.49 42.07
CA VAL A 6 -26.42 -17.80 40.65
C VAL A 6 -25.89 -16.59 39.89
N VAL A 7 -24.76 -16.76 39.21
CA VAL A 7 -24.23 -15.73 38.32
C VAL A 7 -25.03 -15.87 37.04
N ASP A 8 -25.88 -14.88 36.76
CA ASP A 8 -26.59 -14.81 35.48
C ASP A 8 -25.56 -14.65 34.36
N PHE A 9 -25.27 -15.75 33.67
CA PHE A 9 -24.35 -15.79 32.53
C PHE A 9 -25.12 -15.51 31.25
N LYS A 10 -24.93 -14.32 30.67
CA LYS A 10 -25.45 -13.99 29.35
C LYS A 10 -24.57 -14.66 28.28
N PHE A 11 -25.18 -15.54 27.47
CA PHE A 11 -24.52 -16.08 26.28
C PHE A 11 -24.32 -14.97 25.23
N PRO A 12 -23.17 -14.93 24.55
CA PRO A 12 -22.95 -13.99 23.46
C PRO A 12 -23.96 -14.24 22.34
N THR A 13 -24.64 -13.18 21.89
CA THR A 13 -25.54 -13.22 20.74
C THR A 13 -24.99 -12.41 19.58
N ILE A 14 -25.61 -12.53 18.41
CA ILE A 14 -25.27 -11.73 17.22
C ILE A 14 -25.42 -10.22 17.50
N ASP A 15 -26.29 -9.84 18.43
CA ASP A 15 -26.50 -8.44 18.83
C ASP A 15 -25.29 -7.85 19.58
N ASP A 16 -24.40 -8.70 20.11
CA ASP A 16 -23.17 -8.26 20.77
C ASP A 16 -22.04 -7.93 19.78
N ILE A 17 -22.24 -8.16 18.47
CA ILE A 17 -21.27 -7.84 17.42
C ILE A 17 -21.28 -6.31 17.17
N PRO A 18 -20.11 -5.67 17.01
CA PRO A 18 -20.05 -4.25 16.67
C PRO A 18 -20.77 -3.97 15.35
N ILE A 19 -21.82 -3.17 15.42
CA ILE A 19 -22.50 -2.66 14.23
C ILE A 19 -21.58 -1.64 13.56
N PRO A 20 -21.29 -1.76 12.25
CA PRO A 20 -20.52 -0.77 11.52
C PRO A 20 -21.12 0.63 11.70
N LYS A 21 -20.31 1.58 12.17
CA LYS A 21 -20.74 2.97 12.37
C LYS A 21 -20.24 3.84 11.23
N GLY A 22 -21.15 4.65 10.67
CA GLY A 22 -20.85 5.62 9.63
C GLY A 22 -20.99 5.10 8.20
N SER A 23 -20.83 6.01 7.23
CA SER A 23 -20.95 5.70 5.81
C SER A 23 -19.68 5.02 5.29
N TRP A 24 -19.82 3.78 4.78
CA TRP A 24 -18.71 3.08 4.13
C TRP A 24 -18.09 3.92 3.01
N ARG A 25 -18.92 4.69 2.30
CA ARG A 25 -18.53 5.50 1.16
C ARG A 25 -17.62 6.64 1.57
N GLU A 26 -17.96 7.37 2.63
CA GLU A 26 -17.13 8.46 3.13
C GLU A 26 -15.76 7.96 3.59
N TYR A 27 -15.74 6.81 4.26
CA TYR A 27 -14.50 6.19 4.71
C TYR A 27 -13.63 5.75 3.51
N TYR A 28 -14.25 5.14 2.51
CA TYR A 28 -13.59 4.73 1.28
C TYR A 28 -13.01 5.93 0.53
N GLU A 29 -13.82 6.97 0.29
CA GLU A 29 -13.40 8.18 -0.46
C GLU A 29 -12.22 8.89 0.21
N LYS A 30 -12.22 8.98 1.55
CA LYS A 30 -11.09 9.54 2.32
C LYS A 30 -9.79 8.77 2.08
N ARG A 31 -9.85 7.44 2.07
CA ARG A 31 -8.67 6.58 1.86
C ARG A 31 -8.23 6.57 0.40
N GLN A 32 -9.18 6.60 -0.53
CA GLN A 32 -8.91 6.63 -1.96
C GLN A 32 -8.05 7.84 -2.34
N LYS A 33 -8.31 9.01 -1.74
CA LYS A 33 -7.47 10.21 -1.94
C LYS A 33 -6.02 9.98 -1.53
N VAL A 34 -5.79 9.30 -0.39
CA VAL A 34 -4.45 9.00 0.11
C VAL A 34 -3.74 8.03 -0.83
N TYR A 35 -4.41 6.98 -1.27
CA TYR A 35 -3.81 6.00 -2.18
C TYR A 35 -3.48 6.58 -3.55
N ASN A 36 -4.37 7.38 -4.13
CA ASN A 36 -4.09 8.07 -5.40
C ASN A 36 -2.90 9.03 -5.28
N MET A 37 -2.76 9.71 -4.14
CA MET A 37 -1.60 10.58 -3.88
C MET A 37 -0.31 9.78 -3.76
N GLN A 38 -0.32 8.66 -3.03
CA GLN A 38 0.83 7.75 -2.93
C GLN A 38 1.22 7.19 -4.30
N LEU A 39 0.23 6.79 -5.11
CA LEU A 39 0.45 6.28 -6.46
C LEU A 39 1.10 7.35 -7.35
N ALA A 40 0.59 8.58 -7.32
CA ALA A 40 1.13 9.69 -8.10
C ALA A 40 2.59 9.99 -7.71
N ILE A 41 2.86 10.11 -6.41
CA ILE A 41 4.22 10.36 -5.89
C ILE A 41 5.17 9.22 -6.28
N GLY A 42 4.74 7.96 -6.08
CA GLY A 42 5.54 6.79 -6.43
C GLY A 42 5.86 6.71 -7.91
N LEU A 43 4.88 6.99 -8.78
CA LEU A 43 5.08 7.00 -10.23
C LEU A 43 6.03 8.12 -10.66
N THR A 44 5.87 9.33 -10.12
CA THR A 44 6.79 10.44 -10.40
C THR A 44 8.21 10.10 -9.98
N ALA A 45 8.41 9.60 -8.75
CA ALA A 45 9.72 9.22 -8.25
C ALA A 45 10.38 8.13 -9.10
N LEU A 46 9.62 7.10 -9.49
CA LEU A 46 10.12 6.02 -10.33
C LEU A 46 10.54 6.53 -11.72
N LEU A 47 9.67 7.30 -12.38
CA LEU A 47 9.96 7.85 -13.71
C LEU A 47 11.18 8.76 -13.68
N SER A 48 11.26 9.67 -12.71
CA SER A 48 12.42 10.56 -12.55
C SER A 48 13.71 9.76 -12.33
N THR A 49 13.66 8.71 -11.52
CA THR A 49 14.83 7.85 -11.26
C THR A 49 15.29 7.12 -12.52
N LEU A 50 14.36 6.52 -13.27
CA LEU A 50 14.68 5.83 -14.52
C LEU A 50 15.25 6.78 -15.56
N THR A 51 14.65 7.97 -15.72
CA THR A 51 15.16 9.00 -16.62
C THR A 51 16.56 9.44 -16.22
N PHE A 52 16.80 9.73 -14.94
CA PHE A 52 18.11 10.12 -14.44
C PHE A 52 19.18 9.06 -14.72
N ILE A 53 18.89 7.79 -14.46
CA ILE A 53 19.81 6.68 -14.73
C ILE A 53 20.13 6.59 -16.23
N LYS A 54 19.13 6.73 -17.09
CA LYS A 54 19.32 6.65 -18.55
C LYS A 54 20.18 7.79 -19.09
N VAL A 55 20.02 9.01 -18.59
CA VAL A 55 20.75 10.18 -19.12
C VAL A 55 22.11 10.39 -18.49
N SER A 56 22.32 9.97 -17.24
CA SER A 56 23.56 10.24 -16.49
C SER A 56 24.73 9.36 -16.90
N GLY A 57 24.48 8.21 -17.55
CA GLY A 57 25.52 7.25 -17.89
C GLY A 57 26.18 6.56 -16.68
N ILE A 58 25.62 6.72 -15.47
CA ILE A 58 26.15 6.12 -14.23
C ILE A 58 26.11 4.59 -14.27
N ILE A 59 25.15 4.02 -15.01
CA ILE A 59 24.99 2.57 -15.14
C ILE A 59 25.25 2.16 -16.60
N PHE A 60 26.29 1.36 -16.80
CA PHE A 60 26.51 0.64 -18.05
C PHE A 60 25.74 -0.69 -18.00
N PHE A 61 24.64 -0.76 -18.74
CA PHE A 61 23.75 -1.92 -18.71
C PHE A 61 24.19 -3.09 -19.59
N ASN A 62 25.23 -2.94 -20.41
CA ASN A 62 25.75 -3.97 -21.31
C ASN A 62 24.66 -4.72 -22.11
N PHE A 63 23.70 -3.97 -22.69
CA PHE A 63 22.56 -4.56 -23.41
C PHE A 63 22.91 -5.28 -24.71
N GLY A 64 24.17 -5.17 -25.17
CA GLY A 64 24.65 -5.81 -26.38
C GLY A 64 26.17 -5.98 -26.33
N PRO A 65 26.73 -6.71 -27.30
CA PRO A 65 28.18 -6.81 -27.46
C PRO A 65 28.80 -5.42 -27.66
N PRO A 66 30.07 -5.23 -27.22
CA PRO A 66 30.77 -3.97 -27.41
C PRO A 66 30.92 -3.66 -28.90
N GLU A 67 30.90 -2.38 -29.26
CA GLU A 67 31.16 -1.94 -30.62
C GLU A 67 32.57 -2.35 -31.04
N GLU A 68 32.70 -2.90 -32.25
CA GLU A 68 34.00 -3.23 -32.80
C GLU A 68 34.82 -1.94 -33.02
N PRO A 69 36.12 -1.95 -32.70
CA PRO A 69 36.95 -0.77 -32.87
C PRO A 69 36.97 -0.37 -34.35
N THR A 70 36.60 0.87 -34.66
CA THR A 70 36.78 1.42 -36.00
C THR A 70 38.27 1.49 -36.30
N GLU A 71 38.75 0.62 -37.19
CA GLU A 71 40.11 0.68 -37.73
C GLU A 71 40.39 2.10 -38.24
N LYS A 72 41.54 2.66 -37.83
CA LYS A 72 42.04 3.97 -38.28
C LYS A 72 42.96 3.80 -39.47
#